data_AF-A0A7X6Z3D4-F1
#
_entry.id   AF-A0A7X6Z3D4-F1
#
_cell.length_a   1.000
_cell.length_b   1.000
_cell.length_c   1.000
_cell.angle_alpha   90.00
_cell.angle_beta   90.00
_cell.angle_gamma   90.00
#
_symmetry.space_group_name_H-M   'P 1'
#
loop_
_entity.id
_entity.type
_entity.pdbx_description
1 polymer ?
#
loop_
_entity_poly.entity_id
_entity_poly.type
_entity_poly.pdbx_seq_one_letter_code
_entity_poly.pdbx_strand_id
1 'polypeptide(L)'
;MKSYKLYVSGYSNDYAGIYQIEFNPDKNQLEVLSTNNESINPIHSLVHKNYLFTANEIDEVARISSFKIEKSGALRLINRIDGPGFGTCDITIGDD
;
A
#
# COMPACT_ATOMS: atom_id res chain seq x y z
N MET A 1 4.22 4.10 -26.37
CA MET A 1 4.02 5.02 -25.24
C MET A 1 4.27 4.25 -23.97
N LYS A 2 5.07 4.80 -23.06
CA LYS A 2 5.35 4.14 -21.78
C LYS A 2 4.23 4.49 -20.80
N SER A 3 3.76 3.50 -20.05
CA SER A 3 2.80 3.66 -18.96
C SER A 3 3.31 2.91 -17.75
N TYR A 4 3.21 3.52 -16.57
CA TYR A 4 3.68 2.94 -15.31
C TYR A 4 2.51 2.74 -14.36
N LYS A 5 2.41 1.54 -13.81
CA LYS A 5 1.48 1.25 -12.71
C LYS A 5 2.22 1.36 -11.40
N LEU A 6 1.67 2.16 -10.48
CA LEU A 6 2.26 2.44 -9.19
C LEU A 6 1.21 2.20 -8.10
N TYR A 7 1.69 1.84 -6.91
CA TYR A 7 0.91 1.92 -5.69
C TYR A 7 1.39 3.12 -4.90
N VAL A 8 0.45 3.99 -4.49
CA VAL A 8 0.72 5.16 -3.66
C VAL A 8 -0.11 5.01 -2.40
N SER A 9 0.53 5.11 -1.24
CA SER A 9 -0.11 4.95 0.06
C SER A 9 0.21 6.13 0.98
N GLY A 10 -0.61 6.34 2.01
CA GLY A 10 -0.40 7.42 2.98
C GLY A 10 -1.42 7.41 4.12
N TYR A 11 -1.46 8.48 4.91
CA TYR A 11 -2.45 8.64 5.99
C TYR A 11 -3.88 8.53 5.46
N SER A 12 -4.73 7.80 6.20
CA SER A 12 -6.09 7.48 5.77
C SER A 12 -7.17 8.38 6.40
N ASN A 13 -6.78 9.45 7.11
CA ASN A 13 -7.71 10.28 7.90
C ASN A 13 -8.82 10.94 7.05
N ASP A 14 -8.60 11.14 5.75
CA ASP A 14 -9.60 11.62 4.78
C ASP A 14 -9.51 10.92 3.40
N TYR A 15 -8.72 9.86 3.30
CA TYR A 15 -8.31 9.26 2.03
C TYR A 15 -8.50 7.76 2.04
N ALA A 16 -8.51 7.18 0.84
CA ALA A 16 -8.69 5.75 0.71
C ALA A 16 -7.54 4.94 1.31
N GLY A 17 -6.39 5.53 1.66
CA GLY A 17 -5.25 4.80 2.22
C GLY A 17 -4.29 4.34 1.13
N ILE A 18 -4.68 3.39 0.26
CA ILE A 18 -3.85 2.92 -0.85
C ILE A 18 -4.54 3.15 -2.21
N TYR A 19 -3.80 3.68 -3.17
CA TYR A 19 -4.22 3.96 -4.53
C TYR A 19 -3.39 3.15 -5.52
N GLN A 20 -4.04 2.49 -6.47
CA GLN A 20 -3.38 2.04 -7.69
C GLN A 20 -3.55 3.15 -8.73
N ILE A 21 -2.43 3.65 -9.25
CA ILE A 21 -2.44 4.68 -10.28
C ILE A 21 -1.77 4.21 -11.56
N GLU A 22 -2.19 4.78 -12.69
CA GLU A 22 -1.48 4.73 -13.95
C GLU A 22 -0.88 6.11 -14.25
N PHE A 23 0.43 6.14 -14.51
CA PHE A 23 1.16 7.35 -14.88
C PHE A 23 1.70 7.24 -16.31
N ASN A 24 1.32 8.20 -17.14
CA ASN A 24 1.79 8.35 -18.51
C ASN A 24 2.59 9.66 -18.63
N PRO A 25 3.94 9.61 -18.66
CA PRO A 25 4.76 10.81 -18.73
C PRO A 25 4.69 11.50 -20.10
N ASP A 26 4.46 10.74 -21.18
CA ASP A 26 4.35 11.30 -22.53
C ASP A 26 3.14 12.25 -22.64
N LYS A 27 2.11 12.02 -21.80
CA LYS A 27 0.86 12.81 -21.75
C LYS A 27 0.74 13.72 -20.52
N ASN A 28 1.71 13.70 -19.60
CA ASN A 28 1.58 14.33 -18.27
C ASN A 28 0.27 13.96 -17.55
N GLN A 29 -0.13 12.69 -17.64
CA GLN A 29 -1.41 12.21 -17.13
C GLN A 29 -1.22 11.21 -15.99
N LEU A 30 -2.03 11.36 -14.95
CA LEU A 30 -2.19 10.40 -13.85
C LEU A 30 -3.66 10.00 -13.76
N GLU A 31 -3.92 8.71 -13.71
CA GLU A 31 -5.27 8.14 -13.55
C GLU A 31 -5.32 7.22 -12.33
N VAL A 32 -6.38 7.34 -11.52
CA VAL A 32 -6.64 6.41 -10.41
C VAL A 32 -7.40 5.22 -10.96
N LEU A 33 -6.77 4.04 -10.93
CA LEU A 33 -7.37 2.80 -11.43
C LEU A 33 -8.22 2.11 -10.35
N SER A 34 -7.76 2.13 -9.11
CA SER A 34 -8.47 1.54 -7.96
C SER A 34 -8.00 2.15 -6.65
N THR A 35 -8.81 1.98 -5.61
CA THR A 35 -8.53 2.39 -4.24
C THR A 35 -8.77 1.23 -3.28
N ASN A 36 -8.04 1.20 -2.16
CA ASN A 36 -8.25 0.22 -1.09
C ASN A 36 -8.12 0.91 0.28
N ASN A 37 -9.22 0.92 1.02
CA ASN A 37 -9.39 1.49 2.36
C ASN A 37 -9.50 0.44 3.47
N GLU A 38 -9.04 -0.78 3.21
CA GLU A 38 -9.06 -1.86 4.18
C GLU A 38 -7.89 -1.79 5.17
N SER A 39 -7.12 -0.70 5.20
CA SER A 39 -6.06 -0.49 6.20
C SER A 39 -5.93 0.97 6.59
N ILE A 40 -5.57 1.19 7.85
CA ILE A 40 -5.41 2.51 8.45
C ILE A 40 -3.96 2.95 8.32
N ASN A 41 -3.74 4.20 7.91
CA ASN A 41 -2.42 4.84 7.79
C ASN A 41 -1.31 3.95 7.19
N PRO A 42 -1.49 3.38 5.99
CA PRO A 42 -0.44 2.62 5.29
C PRO A 42 0.70 3.53 4.79
N ILE A 43 1.62 3.94 5.66
CA ILE A 43 2.55 5.04 5.35
C ILE A 43 3.80 4.62 4.58
N HIS A 44 4.21 3.37 4.66
CA HIS A 44 5.30 2.82 3.87
C HIS A 44 4.87 1.48 3.28
N SER A 45 5.05 1.31 1.98
CA SER A 45 4.55 0.14 1.23
C SER A 45 5.63 -0.49 0.38
N LEU A 46 5.66 -1.83 0.37
CA LEU A 46 6.57 -2.63 -0.45
C LEU A 46 5.78 -3.61 -1.30
N VAL A 47 6.22 -3.79 -2.55
CA VAL A 47 5.69 -4.82 -3.45
C VAL A 47 6.72 -5.94 -3.55
N HIS A 48 6.28 -7.18 -3.32
CA HIS A 48 7.09 -8.37 -3.57
C HIS A 48 6.24 -9.45 -4.23
N LYS A 49 6.64 -9.84 -5.45
CA LYS A 49 5.85 -10.74 -6.30
C LYS A 49 4.42 -10.19 -6.48
N ASN A 50 3.40 -10.95 -6.10
CA ASN A 50 1.98 -10.59 -6.21
C ASN A 50 1.39 -10.09 -4.88
N TYR A 51 2.22 -9.54 -4.00
CA TYR A 51 1.81 -9.08 -2.68
C TYR A 51 2.29 -7.66 -2.45
N LEU A 52 1.49 -6.92 -1.68
CA LEU A 52 1.86 -5.62 -1.14
C LEU A 52 1.82 -5.72 0.39
N PHE A 53 2.87 -5.22 1.01
CA PHE A 53 2.99 -5.10 2.46
C PHE A 53 3.02 -3.63 2.82
N THR A 54 2.44 -3.26 3.96
CA THR A 54 2.48 -1.88 4.44
C THR A 54 2.69 -1.80 5.94
N ALA A 55 3.54 -0.86 6.34
CA ALA A 55 3.63 -0.34 7.71
C ALA A 55 2.39 0.51 8.01
N ASN A 56 1.72 0.23 9.12
CA ASN A 56 0.58 1.00 9.58
C ASN A 56 0.96 1.87 10.78
N GLU A 57 1.01 3.18 10.56
CA GLU A 57 1.35 4.13 11.62
C GLU A 57 0.11 4.43 12.46
N ILE A 58 -0.01 3.70 13.56
CA ILE A 58 -1.08 3.82 14.55
C ILE A 58 -0.48 3.82 15.96
N ASP A 59 -1.20 4.40 16.92
CA ASP A 59 -0.66 4.65 18.26
C ASP A 59 -0.83 3.47 19.22
N GLU A 60 -1.72 2.52 18.90
CA GLU A 60 -2.10 1.45 19.82
C GLU A 60 -1.14 0.26 19.79
N VAL A 61 -0.64 -0.10 18.61
CA VAL A 61 0.19 -1.29 18.37
C VAL A 61 1.13 -1.07 17.19
N ALA A 62 2.21 -1.83 17.12
CA ALA A 62 2.98 -1.95 15.89
C ALA A 62 2.20 -2.84 14.92
N ARG A 63 1.83 -2.33 13.74
CA ARG A 63 0.98 -3.06 12.79
C ARG A 63 1.57 -3.10 11.40
N ILE A 64 1.46 -4.28 10.79
CA ILE A 64 1.75 -4.53 9.37
C ILE A 64 0.51 -5.16 8.74
N SER A 65 0.12 -4.66 7.57
CA SER A 65 -0.95 -5.26 6.76
C SER A 65 -0.38 -5.85 5.48
N SER A 66 -0.96 -6.97 5.03
CA SER A 66 -0.59 -7.60 3.77
C SER A 66 -1.79 -7.73 2.83
N PHE A 67 -1.53 -7.57 1.54
CA PHE A 67 -2.52 -7.56 0.49
C PHE A 67 -2.10 -8.50 -0.64
N LYS A 68 -3.08 -9.13 -1.27
CA LYS A 68 -2.89 -9.78 -2.56
C LYS A 68 -3.11 -8.75 -3.66
N ILE A 69 -2.21 -8.73 -4.63
CA ILE A 69 -2.39 -8.01 -5.89
C ILE A 69 -3.20 -8.92 -6.82
N GLU A 70 -4.45 -8.57 -7.08
CA GLU A 70 -5.30 -9.31 -8.01
C GLU A 70 -4.86 -9.06 -9.47
N LYS A 71 -5.38 -9.83 -10.43
CA LYS A 71 -4.99 -9.71 -11.85
C LYS A 71 -5.20 -8.31 -12.44
N SER A 72 -6.18 -7.55 -11.93
CA SER A 72 -6.44 -6.16 -12.32
C SER A 72 -5.42 -5.17 -11.73
N GLY A 73 -4.68 -5.59 -10.71
CA GLY A 73 -3.85 -4.76 -9.84
C GLY A 73 -4.61 -4.20 -8.63
N ALA A 74 -5.92 -4.45 -8.51
CA ALA A 74 -6.66 -4.13 -7.29
C ALA A 74 -6.10 -4.93 -6.10
N LEU A 75 -6.11 -4.30 -4.93
CA LEU A 75 -5.64 -4.92 -3.69
C LEU A 75 -6.80 -5.58 -2.95
N ARG A 76 -6.56 -6.76 -2.42
CA ARG A 76 -7.43 -7.44 -1.46
C ARG A 76 -6.67 -7.73 -0.19
N LEU A 77 -7.16 -7.26 0.95
CA LEU A 77 -6.54 -7.53 2.25
C LEU A 77 -6.45 -9.05 2.49
N ILE A 78 -5.28 -9.53 2.94
CA ILE A 78 -5.06 -10.93 3.35
C ILE A 78 -5.15 -11.02 4.87
N ASN A 79 -4.32 -10.25 5.57
CA ASN A 79 -4.30 -10.20 7.03
C ASN A 79 -3.64 -8.92 7.54
N ARG A 80 -3.73 -8.74 8.86
CA ARG A 80 -3.02 -7.73 9.64
C ARG A 80 -2.34 -8.46 10.80
N ILE A 81 -1.11 -8.06 11.12
CA ILE A 81 -0.37 -8.60 12.26
C ILE A 81 -0.03 -7.44 13.19
N ASP A 82 -0.35 -7.63 14.46
CA ASP A 82 -0.06 -6.71 15.53
C ASP A 82 1.10 -7.26 16.38
N GLY A 83 1.98 -6.37 16.80
CA GLY A 83 3.08 -6.65 17.70
C GLY A 83 3.21 -5.59 18.79
N PRO A 84 4.10 -5.81 19.76
CA PRO A 84 4.44 -4.78 20.74
C PRO A 84 5.09 -3.57 20.06
N GLY A 85 4.79 -2.37 20.54
CA GLY A 85 5.25 -1.10 19.97
C GLY A 85 4.09 -0.25 19.47
N PHE A 86 4.40 0.85 18.79
CA PHE A 86 3.46 1.77 18.17
C PHE A 86 4.16 2.52 17.03
N GLY A 87 3.40 3.19 16.17
CA GLY A 87 3.95 4.06 15.13
C GLY A 87 4.82 3.34 14.11
N THR A 88 4.42 2.16 13.64
CA THR A 88 5.18 1.44 12.60
C THR A 88 5.23 2.28 11.33
N CYS A 89 6.41 2.83 11.04
CA CYS A 89 6.60 3.80 9.97
C CYS A 89 7.46 3.30 8.80
N ASP A 90 8.11 2.16 8.99
CA ASP A 90 8.95 1.54 7.97
C ASP A 90 8.85 0.03 8.05
N ILE A 91 9.05 -0.62 6.90
CA ILE A 91 9.17 -2.07 6.78
C ILE A 91 10.20 -2.36 5.69
N THR A 92 10.96 -3.43 5.87
CA THR A 92 11.81 -4.01 4.84
C THR A 92 11.53 -5.49 4.70
N ILE A 93 11.88 -6.05 3.55
CA ILE A 93 11.86 -7.50 3.33
C ILE A 93 13.29 -7.97 3.52
N GLY A 94 13.51 -8.84 4.50
CA GLY A 94 14.81 -9.46 4.73
C GLY A 94 15.20 -10.39 3.58
N ASP A 95 16.50 -10.59 3.43
CA ASP A 95 17.04 -11.66 2.60
C ASP A 95 16.86 -12.99 3.37
N ASP A 96 16.26 -13.99 2.72
CA ASP A 96 16.25 -15.38 3.22
C ASP A 96 17.64 -16.03 3.07
#